data_AF-A0A2M8KYW5-F1
#
_entry.id   AF-A0A2M8KYW5-F1
#
_cell.length_a   1.000
_cell.length_b   1.000
_cell.length_c   1.000
_cell.angle_alpha   90.00
_cell.angle_beta   90.00
_cell.angle_gamma   90.00
#
_symmetry.space_group_name_H-M   'P 1'
#
loop_
_entity.id
_entity.type
_entity.pdbx_description
1 polymer ?
#
loop_
_entity_poly.entity_id
_entity_poly.type
_entity_poly.pdbx_seq_one_letter_code
_entity_poly.pdbx_strand_id
1 'polypeptide(L)'
;MNKRLLVRLGTIIATGLLTLGLARPGYAASVNMYLSSPSTLVAKGHTLSVGVHVNSGDTAINAVQANLTYPSDKLDFVSIASSSAFPVESENNGGNGAIR
;
A
#
# COMPACT_ATOMS: atom_id res chain seq x y z
N MET A 1 43.95 28.45 -26.66
CA MET A 1 42.89 27.87 -25.81
C MET A 1 43.31 27.97 -24.34
N ASN A 2 42.46 28.56 -23.49
CA ASN A 2 42.76 28.89 -22.09
C ASN A 2 42.57 27.68 -21.17
N LYS A 3 43.64 27.24 -20.49
CA LYS A 3 43.63 26.07 -19.57
C LYS A 3 42.51 26.13 -18.52
N ARG A 4 42.12 27.34 -18.09
CA ARG A 4 41.02 27.57 -17.14
C ARG A 4 39.63 27.24 -17.72
N LEU A 5 39.43 27.38 -19.03
CA LEU A 5 38.17 27.01 -19.68
C LEU A 5 38.05 25.50 -19.87
N LEU A 6 39.16 24.83 -20.19
CA LEU A 6 39.23 23.37 -20.30
C LEU A 6 38.89 22.66 -18.99
N VAL A 7 39.40 23.17 -17.86
CA VAL A 7 39.07 22.61 -16.53
C VAL A 7 37.59 22.79 -16.21
N ARG A 8 37.01 23.98 -16.45
CA ARG A 8 35.59 24.26 -16.20
C ARG A 8 34.66 23.36 -17.02
N LEU A 9 35.00 23.12 -18.29
CA LEU A 9 34.26 22.21 -19.16
C LEU A 9 34.32 20.76 -18.65
N GLY A 10 35.51 20.29 -18.25
CA GLY A 10 35.68 18.95 -17.70
C GLY A 10 34.87 18.70 -16.43
N THR A 11 34.80 19.67 -15.51
CA THR A 11 34.02 19.53 -14.28
C THR A 11 32.51 19.48 -14.54
N ILE A 12 31.99 20.33 -15.44
CA ILE A 12 30.56 20.32 -15.79
C ILE A 12 30.16 18.97 -16.41
N ILE A 13 31.01 18.44 -17.30
CA ILE A 13 30.78 17.14 -17.92
C ILE A 13 30.82 16.02 -16.88
N ALA A 14 31.79 16.02 -15.97
CA ALA A 14 31.91 15.01 -14.92
C ALA A 14 30.73 15.01 -13.94
N THR A 15 30.28 16.19 -13.50
CA THR A 15 29.13 16.30 -12.59
C THR A 15 27.83 15.92 -13.30
N GLY A 16 27.65 16.29 -14.57
CA GLY A 16 26.50 15.89 -15.37
C GLY A 16 26.45 14.38 -15.63
N LEU A 17 27.58 13.73 -15.91
CA LEU A 17 27.65 12.28 -16.10
C LEU A 17 27.34 11.52 -14.80
N LEU A 18 27.80 12.02 -13.65
CA LEU A 18 27.57 11.38 -12.35
C LEU A 18 26.09 11.42 -11.94
N THR A 19 25.36 12.49 -12.27
CA THR A 19 23.93 12.60 -11.96
C THR A 19 23.06 11.75 -12.90
N LEU A 20 23.43 11.62 -14.18
CA LEU A 20 22.74 10.76 -15.15
C LEU A 20 22.87 9.27 -14.81
N GLY A 21 23.99 8.83 -14.22
CA GLY A 21 24.22 7.44 -13.81
C GLY A 21 23.46 7.00 -12.54
N LEU A 22 22.87 7.94 -11.80
CA LEU A 22 22.08 7.67 -10.59
C LEU A 22 20.56 7.72 -10.83
N ALA A 23 20.13 7.94 -12.08
CA ALA A 23 18.73 7.87 -12.45
C ALA A 23 18.22 6.43 -12.25
N ARG A 24 17.59 6.18 -11.09
CA ARG A 24 16.92 4.92 -10.80
C ARG A 24 15.64 4.86 -11.64
N PRO A 25 15.38 3.80 -12.42
CA PRO A 25 14.10 3.64 -13.06
C PRO A 25 13.00 3.64 -12.00
N GLY A 26 11.96 4.46 -12.19
CA GLY A 26 10.77 4.41 -11.36
C GLY A 26 10.01 3.12 -11.67
N TYR A 27 10.13 2.11 -10.81
CA TYR A 27 9.26 0.95 -10.88
C TYR A 27 7.84 1.40 -10.50
N ALA A 28 6.83 0.89 -11.21
CA ALA A 28 5.47 1.01 -10.73
C ALA A 28 5.40 0.31 -9.35
N ALA A 29 4.95 1.03 -8.33
CA ALA A 29 4.74 0.45 -7.02
C ALA A 29 3.76 -0.73 -7.15
N SER A 30 4.23 -1.94 -6.87
CA SER A 30 3.36 -3.11 -6.77
C SER A 30 2.82 -3.14 -5.35
N VAL A 31 1.67 -2.50 -5.15
CA VAL A 31 0.90 -2.61 -3.91
C VAL A 31 -0.16 -3.68 -4.13
N ASN A 32 -0.18 -4.68 -3.25
CA ASN A 32 -1.18 -5.75 -3.31
C ASN A 32 -2.05 -5.73 -2.06
N MET A 33 -3.36 -5.83 -2.23
CA MET A 33 -4.33 -5.98 -1.14
C MET A 33 -5.02 -7.34 -1.26
N TYR A 34 -5.17 -8.05 -0.13
CA TYR A 34 -5.77 -9.38 -0.11
C TYR A 34 -6.49 -9.67 1.21
N LEU A 35 -7.35 -10.68 1.18
CA LEU A 35 -8.08 -11.17 2.36
C LEU A 35 -7.43 -12.45 2.89
N SER A 36 -7.37 -12.62 4.21
CA SER A 36 -6.80 -13.85 4.83
C SER A 36 -7.66 -15.09 4.61
N SER A 37 -8.97 -14.91 4.47
CA SER A 37 -9.95 -15.98 4.29
C SER A 37 -10.93 -15.62 3.16
N PRO A 38 -10.53 -15.68 1.88
CA PRO A 38 -11.40 -15.34 0.77
C PRO A 38 -12.59 -16.31 0.63
N SER A 39 -12.46 -17.53 1.15
CA SER A 39 -13.55 -18.49 1.25
C SER A 39 -13.38 -19.39 2.47
N THR A 40 -14.47 -19.62 3.20
CA THR A 40 -14.52 -20.56 4.32
C THR A 40 -15.97 -20.98 4.57
N LEU A 41 -16.14 -22.18 5.13
CA LEU A 41 -17.44 -22.68 5.57
C LEU A 41 -17.57 -22.43 7.07
N VAL A 42 -18.57 -21.64 7.46
CA VAL A 42 -18.84 -21.30 8.86
C VAL A 42 -20.24 -21.77 9.20
N ALA A 43 -20.37 -22.52 10.29
CA ALA A 43 -21.66 -22.96 10.79
C ALA A 43 -22.48 -21.75 11.27
N LYS A 44 -23.80 -21.80 11.09
CA LYS A 44 -24.71 -20.74 11.58
C LYS A 44 -24.48 -20.50 13.08
N GLY A 45 -24.44 -19.23 13.48
CA GLY A 45 -24.24 -18.81 14.87
C GLY A 45 -22.77 -18.72 15.29
N HIS A 46 -21.81 -19.05 14.42
CA HIS A 46 -20.39 -18.84 14.67
C HIS A 46 -19.91 -17.54 14.01
N THR A 47 -18.86 -16.94 14.58
CA THR A 47 -18.24 -15.73 14.04
C THR A 47 -17.22 -16.07 12.95
N LEU A 48 -17.29 -15.34 11.83
CA LEU A 48 -16.28 -15.33 10.79
C LEU A 48 -15.33 -14.14 11.01
N SER A 49 -14.02 -14.39 11.03
CA SER A 49 -13.01 -13.33 11.02
C SER A 49 -12.37 -13.24 9.63
N VAL A 50 -12.38 -12.05 9.05
CA VAL A 50 -11.75 -11.73 7.76
C VAL A 50 -10.66 -10.69 8.00
N GLY A 51 -9.41 -11.04 7.70
CA GLY A 51 -8.30 -10.10 7.75
C GLY A 51 -8.16 -9.39 6.40
N VAL A 52 -7.93 -8.08 6.43
CA VAL A 52 -7.56 -7.27 5.27
C VAL A 52 -6.07 -6.96 5.37
N HIS A 53 -5.31 -7.31 4.35
CA HIS A 53 -3.85 -7.16 4.34
C HIS A 53 -3.40 -6.34 3.15
N VAL A 54 -2.38 -5.52 3.36
CA VAL A 54 -1.68 -4.76 2.32
C VAL A 54 -0.20 -5.13 2.34
N ASN A 55 0.34 -5.48 1.18
CA ASN A 55 1.77 -5.58 0.95
C ASN A 55 2.18 -4.45 0.01
N SER A 56 2.93 -3.47 0.52
CA SER A 56 3.42 -2.32 -0.25
C SER A 56 4.88 -2.45 -0.70
N GLY A 57 5.55 -3.55 -0.35
CA GLY A 57 7.00 -3.69 -0.49
C GLY A 57 7.73 -2.51 0.18
N ASP A 58 8.62 -1.86 -0.57
CA ASP A 58 9.34 -0.66 -0.12
C ASP A 58 8.57 0.65 -0.37
N THR A 59 7.32 0.57 -0.83
CA THR A 59 6.51 1.76 -1.12
C THR A 59 5.88 2.28 0.16
N ALA A 60 6.09 3.56 0.44
CA ALA A 60 5.43 4.25 1.55
C ALA A 60 3.91 4.35 1.30
N ILE A 61 3.12 4.03 2.31
CA ILE A 61 1.65 4.14 2.30
C ILE A 61 1.23 5.36 3.09
N ASN A 62 0.41 6.22 2.48
CA ASN A 62 -0.14 7.43 3.10
C ASN A 62 -1.66 7.34 3.33
N ALA A 63 -2.34 6.34 2.79
CA ALA A 63 -3.75 6.04 3.04
C ALA A 63 -4.06 4.59 2.69
N VAL A 64 -5.03 3.99 3.40
CA VAL A 64 -5.59 2.67 3.07
C VAL A 64 -7.11 2.77 3.14
N GLN A 65 -7.78 2.44 2.05
CA GLN A 65 -9.24 2.35 2.00
C GLN A 65 -9.64 0.94 1.58
N ALA A 66 -10.54 0.32 2.34
CA ALA A 66 -10.93 -1.07 2.16
C ALA A 66 -12.43 -1.22 2.38
N ASN A 67 -13.22 -1.00 1.33
CA ASN A 67 -14.67 -1.17 1.40
C ASN A 67 -15.05 -2.65 1.25
N LEU A 68 -15.75 -3.23 2.23
CA LEU A 68 -16.28 -4.59 2.15
C LEU A 68 -17.80 -4.57 2.13
N THR A 69 -18.39 -5.53 1.41
CA THR A 69 -19.82 -5.81 1.42
C THR A 69 -20.08 -7.24 1.82
N TYR A 70 -21.21 -7.47 2.49
CA TYR A 70 -21.63 -8.78 2.91
C TYR A 70 -23.16 -8.89 2.88
N PRO A 71 -23.72 -10.10 2.65
CA PRO A 71 -25.17 -10.33 2.68
C PRO A 71 -25.70 -10.19 4.11
N SER A 72 -26.43 -9.11 4.38
CA SER A 72 -27.00 -8.80 5.72
C SER A 72 -28.13 -9.74 6.13
N ASP A 73 -28.67 -10.55 5.21
CA ASP A 73 -29.62 -11.62 5.49
C ASP A 73 -28.94 -12.92 5.96
N LYS A 74 -27.60 -12.96 5.96
CA LYS A 74 -26.79 -14.14 6.31
C LYS A 74 -25.75 -13.87 7.39
N LEU A 75 -25.21 -12.65 7.42
CA LEU A 75 -24.13 -12.26 8.31
C LEU A 75 -24.48 -10.96 9.02
N ASP A 76 -24.13 -10.89 10.30
CA ASP A 76 -24.21 -9.68 11.12
C ASP A 76 -22.80 -9.13 11.39
N PHE A 77 -22.69 -7.81 11.43
CA PHE A 77 -21.45 -7.15 11.82
C PHE A 77 -21.26 -7.26 13.34
N VAL A 78 -20.05 -7.64 13.76
CA VAL A 78 -19.70 -7.78 15.18
C VAL A 78 -18.75 -6.67 15.62
N SER A 79 -17.60 -6.54 14.98
CA SER A 79 -16.57 -5.55 15.35
C SER A 79 -15.51 -5.39 14.26
N ILE A 80 -14.74 -4.31 14.36
CA ILE A 80 -13.47 -4.10 13.65
C ILE A 80 -12.36 -4.05 14.70
N ALA A 81 -11.24 -4.69 14.40
CA ALA A 81 -10.01 -4.60 15.17
C ALA A 81 -8.84 -4.40 14.21
N SER A 82 -7.87 -3.57 14.60
CA SER A 82 -6.69 -3.26 13.80
C SER A 82 -5.41 -3.53 14.59
N SER A 83 -4.44 -4.16 13.93
CA SER A 83 -3.06 -4.29 14.37
C SER A 83 -2.10 -3.82 13.26
N SER A 84 -2.53 -2.84 12.48
CA SER A 84 -1.81 -2.35 11.30
C SER A 84 -0.40 -1.85 11.66
N ALA A 85 0.58 -2.18 10.81
CA ALA A 85 1.92 -1.60 10.88
C ALA A 85 1.98 -0.19 10.25
N PHE A 86 0.93 0.20 9.53
CA PHE A 86 0.83 1.52 8.93
C PHE A 86 0.17 2.49 9.91
N PRO A 87 0.66 3.74 10.04
CA PRO A 87 0.11 4.75 10.94
C PRO A 87 -1.18 5.38 10.41
N VAL A 88 -1.82 4.76 9.42
CA VAL A 88 -3.06 5.21 8.79
C VAL A 88 -4.16 4.26 9.20
N GLU A 89 -5.24 4.85 9.73
CA GLU A 89 -6.47 4.10 9.98
C GLU A 89 -7.15 3.79 8.65
N SER A 90 -7.71 2.59 8.55
CA SER A 90 -8.58 2.21 7.43
C SER A 90 -10.04 2.38 7.87
N GLU A 91 -10.94 1.51 7.41
CA GLU A 91 -12.33 1.54 7.82
C GLU A 91 -12.50 1.23 9.31
N ASN A 92 -13.44 1.93 9.96
CA ASN A 92 -13.74 1.77 11.39
C ASN A 92 -15.25 1.70 11.65
N ASN A 93 -16.08 1.66 10.61
CA ASN A 93 -17.52 1.58 10.75
C ASN A 93 -18.08 0.38 9.97
N GLY A 94 -19.02 -0.34 10.58
CA GLY A 94 -19.60 -1.54 9.97
C GLY A 94 -21.06 -1.74 10.35
N GLY A 95 -21.81 -2.41 9.48
CA GLY A 95 -23.22 -2.70 9.67
C GLY A 95 -24.00 -2.68 8.35
N ASN A 96 -25.25 -3.16 8.39
CA ASN A 96 -26.19 -3.10 7.27
C ASN A 96 -25.63 -3.62 5.92
N GLY A 97 -24.76 -4.63 5.97
CA GLY A 97 -24.18 -5.25 4.77
C GLY A 97 -22.94 -4.56 4.23
N ALA A 98 -22.34 -3.62 4.95
CA ALA A 98 -21.13 -2.93 4.52
C ALA A 98 -20.16 -2.55 5.66
N ILE A 99 -18.88 -2.37 5.30
CA ILE A 99 -17.80 -1.84 6.15
C ILE A 99 -17.13 -0.68 5.42
N ARG A 100 -17.05 0.48 6.07
CA ARG A 100 -16.59 1.80 5.57
C ARG A 100 -16.17 2.75 6.71
#